data_AF-A0A839WIH5-F1
#
_entry.id   AF-A0A839WIH5-F1
#
_cell.length_a   1.000
_cell.length_b   1.000
_cell.length_c   1.000
_cell.angle_alpha   90.00
_cell.angle_beta   90.00
_cell.angle_gamma   90.00
#
_symmetry.space_group_name_H-M   'P 1'
#
loop_
_entity.id
_entity.type
_entity.pdbx_description
1 polymer ?
#
loop_
_entity_poly.entity_id
_entity_poly.type
_entity_poly.pdbx_seq_one_letter_code
_entity_poly.pdbx_strand_id
1 'polypeptide(L)'
;MTTTILALSACSGTQLGVGVGTGFPSVGVGAGVSFPVGQRTAPNDDSYAHVITQEIYNQISDTSSYAGKLCTLRVTTDAEGVILDVTRLGGDTRWCDRVMAAATQLHQLPPPPTAMVDRLQQGLVIDLIPK
;
A
#
# COMPACT_ATOMS: atom_id res chain seq x y z
N MET A 1 29.88 27.53 57.51
CA MET A 1 29.32 26.32 56.87
C MET A 1 28.85 26.74 55.49
N THR A 2 29.70 26.48 54.50
CA THR A 2 29.67 27.05 53.15
C THR A 2 28.81 26.20 52.23
N THR A 3 27.87 26.85 51.55
CA THR A 3 26.96 26.27 50.55
C THR A 3 27.63 26.27 49.18
N THR A 4 27.79 25.11 48.56
CA THR A 4 28.25 24.99 47.17
C THR A 4 27.07 24.55 46.31
N ILE A 5 26.60 25.46 45.45
CA ILE A 5 25.63 25.19 44.39
C ILE A 5 26.43 24.70 43.17
N LEU A 6 26.22 23.44 42.76
CA LEU A 6 26.67 22.98 41.43
C LEU A 6 25.50 23.08 40.45
N ALA A 7 25.63 24.01 39.51
CA ALA A 7 24.86 24.05 38.28
C ALA A 7 25.61 23.22 37.20
N LEU A 8 24.95 22.19 36.68
CA LEU A 8 25.32 21.42 35.49
C LEU A 8 24.03 21.31 34.66
N SER A 9 23.87 22.18 33.67
CA SER A 9 24.27 22.00 32.26
C SER A 9 23.16 21.36 31.43
N ALA A 10 22.54 22.23 30.62
CA ALA A 10 21.54 21.94 29.60
C ALA A 10 22.12 21.15 28.40
N CYS A 11 21.19 20.49 27.68
CA CYS A 11 21.23 19.79 26.38
C CYS A 11 20.54 18.43 26.57
N SER A 12 19.47 18.02 25.89
CA SER A 12 18.86 18.50 24.66
C SER A 12 17.44 17.96 24.55
N GLY A 13 16.55 18.75 23.94
CA GLY A 13 15.62 18.29 22.92
C GLY A 13 14.70 17.12 23.26
N THR A 14 13.47 17.48 23.61
CA THR A 14 12.25 16.72 23.37
C THR A 14 12.19 16.10 21.96
N GLN A 15 11.47 14.98 21.86
CA GLN A 15 10.51 14.65 20.80
C GLN A 15 10.80 13.39 19.97
N LEU A 16 10.09 12.33 20.35
CA LEU A 16 9.38 11.38 19.48
C LEU A 16 10.10 11.01 18.17
N GLY A 17 10.84 9.91 18.22
CA GLY A 17 11.15 9.11 17.03
C GLY A 17 9.89 8.43 16.51
N VAL A 18 8.92 9.22 16.05
CA VAL A 18 7.96 8.77 15.04
C VAL A 18 8.81 8.60 13.79
N GLY A 19 9.21 7.35 13.51
CA GLY A 19 9.69 6.97 12.19
C GLY A 19 8.51 7.09 11.23
N VAL A 20 8.13 8.31 10.90
CA VAL A 20 7.30 8.62 9.73
C VAL A 20 8.21 8.28 8.56
N GLY A 21 8.14 7.05 8.09
CA GLY A 21 8.59 6.72 6.76
C GLY A 21 7.78 7.58 5.80
N THR A 22 8.33 8.74 5.46
CA THR A 22 7.89 9.54 4.32
C THR A 22 8.25 8.76 3.06
N GLY A 23 7.51 7.69 2.81
CA GLY A 23 7.35 7.07 1.50
C GLY A 23 6.18 7.71 0.78
N PHE A 24 6.17 9.04 0.70
CA PHE A 24 5.35 9.76 -0.27
C PHE A 24 6.30 10.40 -1.27
N PRO A 25 6.51 9.79 -2.44
CA PRO A 25 6.56 10.54 -3.65
C PRO A 25 5.14 10.66 -4.22
N SER A 26 4.83 11.87 -4.67
CA SER A 26 3.72 12.22 -5.57
C SER A 26 2.30 12.19 -5.00
N VAL A 27 1.81 13.38 -4.65
CA VAL A 27 0.60 13.90 -5.29
C VAL A 27 0.83 13.81 -6.81
N GLY A 28 0.53 12.64 -7.34
CA GLY A 28 0.49 12.31 -8.75
C GLY A 28 -0.82 11.58 -8.94
N VAL A 29 -1.57 11.96 -9.96
CA VAL A 29 -2.80 11.25 -10.34
C VAL A 29 -2.36 9.86 -10.82
N GLY A 30 -2.30 8.89 -9.90
CA GLY A 30 -1.79 7.54 -10.17
C GLY A 30 -1.84 6.64 -8.92
N ALA A 31 -2.21 5.38 -9.14
CA ALA A 31 -2.22 4.33 -8.13
C ALA A 31 -0.82 4.13 -7.52
N GLY A 32 -0.68 4.31 -6.20
CA GLY A 32 0.53 3.99 -5.45
C GLY A 32 0.62 2.50 -5.15
N VAL A 33 1.84 1.95 -5.16
CA VAL A 33 2.10 0.53 -4.83
C VAL A 33 3.19 0.45 -3.77
N SER A 34 3.03 -0.43 -2.79
CA SER A 34 3.95 -0.55 -1.66
C SER A 34 3.92 -1.97 -1.08
N PHE A 35 5.05 -2.43 -0.55
CA PHE A 35 5.15 -3.70 0.17
C PHE A 35 5.39 -3.45 1.67
N PRO A 36 5.19 -4.45 2.55
CA PRO A 36 5.48 -4.33 3.98
C PRO A 36 6.88 -3.80 4.25
N VAL A 37 7.03 -3.04 5.35
CA VAL A 37 8.26 -2.35 5.74
C VAL A 37 9.45 -3.30 5.71
N GLY A 38 10.43 -3.02 4.84
CA GLY A 38 11.65 -3.83 4.67
C GLY A 38 11.79 -4.47 3.29
N GLN A 39 10.74 -4.47 2.46
CA GLN A 39 10.81 -4.91 1.06
C GLN A 39 10.84 -3.70 0.14
N ARG A 40 12.05 -3.29 -0.27
CA ARG A 40 12.24 -2.23 -1.26
C ARG A 40 11.64 -2.70 -2.60
N THR A 41 10.85 -1.85 -3.24
CA THR A 41 10.32 -2.03 -4.59
C THR A 41 11.45 -2.41 -5.55
N ALA A 42 11.39 -3.63 -6.09
CA ALA A 42 12.23 -4.03 -7.21
C ALA A 42 11.59 -3.51 -8.52
N PRO A 43 12.39 -3.19 -9.54
CA PRO A 43 11.91 -2.51 -10.75
C PRO A 43 10.81 -3.24 -11.53
N ASN A 44 10.58 -4.53 -11.29
CA ASN A 44 9.52 -5.31 -11.94
C ASN A 44 8.24 -5.42 -11.11
N ASP A 45 8.26 -4.97 -9.84
CA ASP A 45 7.13 -5.11 -8.93
C ASP A 45 5.97 -4.20 -9.29
N ASP A 46 6.31 -2.97 -9.67
CA ASP A 46 5.36 -1.98 -10.15
C ASP A 46 4.65 -2.49 -11.41
N SER A 47 5.36 -3.24 -12.27
CA SER A 47 4.78 -3.83 -13.48
C SER A 47 3.68 -4.85 -13.18
N TYR A 48 3.89 -5.73 -12.19
CA TYR A 48 2.90 -6.76 -11.87
C TYR A 48 1.75 -6.17 -11.04
N ALA A 49 2.03 -5.24 -10.12
CA ALA A 49 1.00 -4.50 -9.40
C ALA A 49 0.09 -3.69 -10.36
N HIS A 50 0.65 -3.17 -11.45
CA HIS A 50 -0.14 -2.58 -12.54
C HIS A 50 -1.06 -3.59 -13.21
N VAL A 51 -0.61 -4.82 -13.49
CA VAL A 51 -1.47 -5.89 -14.06
C VAL A 51 -2.67 -6.15 -13.15
N ILE A 52 -2.44 -6.36 -11.85
CA ILE A 52 -3.51 -6.58 -10.86
C ILE A 52 -4.50 -5.41 -10.89
N THR A 53 -3.96 -4.19 -10.86
CA THR A 53 -4.75 -2.97 -10.84
C THR A 53 -5.60 -2.82 -12.11
N GLN A 54 -5.06 -3.12 -13.29
CA GLN A 54 -5.80 -3.09 -14.56
C GLN A 54 -6.92 -4.14 -14.57
N GLU A 55 -6.65 -5.36 -14.12
CA GLU A 55 -7.67 -6.40 -14.05
C GLU A 55 -8.81 -6.02 -13.08
N ILE A 56 -8.49 -5.37 -11.96
CA ILE A 56 -9.51 -4.85 -11.04
C ILE A 56 -10.34 -3.78 -11.75
N TYR A 57 -9.72 -2.85 -12.47
CA TYR A 57 -10.47 -1.84 -13.23
C TYR A 57 -11.31 -2.46 -14.35
N ASN A 58 -10.85 -3.53 -15.00
CA ASN A 58 -11.63 -4.23 -16.03
C ASN A 58 -12.95 -4.78 -15.48
N GLN A 59 -12.97 -5.21 -14.21
CA GLN A 59 -14.20 -5.67 -13.53
C GLN A 59 -15.11 -4.51 -13.09
N ILE A 60 -14.55 -3.30 -12.95
CA ILE A 60 -15.29 -2.11 -12.52
C ILE A 60 -15.69 -1.31 -13.77
N SER A 61 -16.83 -1.66 -14.35
CA SER A 61 -17.34 -1.01 -15.58
C SER A 61 -17.64 0.50 -15.45
N ASP A 62 -17.88 1.00 -14.23
CA ASP A 62 -18.22 2.41 -13.98
C ASP A 62 -17.43 2.97 -12.78
N THR A 63 -16.39 3.77 -13.07
CA THR A 63 -15.55 4.45 -12.08
C THR A 63 -15.92 5.91 -11.87
N SER A 64 -16.63 6.51 -12.83
CA SER A 64 -16.99 7.94 -12.89
C SER A 64 -17.70 8.45 -11.63
N SER A 65 -18.58 7.63 -11.05
CA SER A 65 -19.36 7.95 -9.84
C SER A 65 -18.52 8.04 -8.57
N TYR A 66 -17.25 7.65 -8.64
CA TYR A 66 -16.31 7.62 -7.54
C TYR A 66 -15.18 8.65 -7.71
N ALA A 67 -15.31 9.62 -8.62
CA ALA A 67 -14.28 10.64 -8.84
C ALA A 67 -13.82 11.31 -7.52
N GLY A 68 -12.51 11.42 -7.35
CA GLY A 68 -11.89 11.98 -6.14
C GLY A 68 -11.88 11.05 -4.92
N LYS A 69 -12.30 9.78 -5.07
CA LYS A 69 -12.16 8.76 -4.02
C LYS A 69 -10.83 8.03 -4.14
N LEU A 70 -10.45 7.37 -3.04
CA LEU A 70 -9.26 6.55 -2.93
C LEU A 70 -9.64 5.29 -2.15
N CYS A 71 -9.07 4.15 -2.55
CA CYS A 71 -9.13 2.94 -1.75
C CYS A 71 -7.75 2.31 -1.64
N THR A 72 -7.29 2.07 -0.42
CA THR A 72 -6.04 1.36 -0.15
C THR A 72 -6.36 -0.07 0.26
N LEU A 73 -5.90 -1.04 -0.51
CA LEU A 73 -6.09 -2.46 -0.25
C LEU A 73 -4.74 -3.17 -0.09
N ARG A 74 -4.73 -4.22 0.71
CA ARG A 74 -3.66 -5.21 0.77
C ARG A 74 -4.16 -6.49 0.12
N VAL A 75 -3.47 -6.92 -0.92
CA VAL A 75 -3.80 -8.12 -1.69
C VAL A 75 -2.68 -9.13 -1.49
N THR A 76 -3.04 -10.34 -1.06
CA THR A 76 -2.12 -11.46 -0.93
C THR A 76 -2.40 -12.45 -2.04
N THR A 77 -1.37 -12.89 -2.75
CA THR A 77 -1.48 -13.82 -3.90
C THR A 77 -0.49 -14.97 -3.75
N ASP A 78 -0.81 -16.12 -4.34
CA ASP A 78 0.09 -17.28 -4.40
C ASP A 78 1.05 -17.24 -5.60
N ALA A 79 1.81 -18.33 -5.81
CA ALA A 79 2.78 -18.44 -6.91
C ALA A 79 2.10 -18.62 -8.28
N GLU A 80 0.85 -19.03 -8.27
CA GLU A 80 0.01 -19.35 -9.40
C GLU A 80 -0.80 -18.13 -9.89
N GLY A 81 -0.82 -17.05 -9.11
CA GLY A 81 -1.57 -15.82 -9.41
C GLY A 81 -3.00 -15.83 -8.88
N VAL A 82 -3.33 -16.71 -7.92
CA VAL A 82 -4.61 -16.75 -7.24
C VAL A 82 -4.59 -15.78 -6.07
N ILE A 83 -5.65 -14.96 -5.95
CA ILE A 83 -5.84 -14.05 -4.82
C ILE A 83 -6.27 -14.87 -3.60
N LEU A 84 -5.40 -14.90 -2.58
CA LEU A 84 -5.63 -15.60 -1.32
C LEU A 84 -6.40 -14.75 -0.32
N ASP A 85 -6.08 -13.45 -0.25
CA ASP A 85 -6.72 -12.51 0.68
C ASP A 85 -6.77 -11.09 0.11
N VAL A 86 -7.83 -10.36 0.45
CA VAL A 86 -8.00 -8.94 0.13
C VAL A 86 -8.47 -8.21 1.37
N THR A 87 -7.59 -7.40 1.95
CA THR A 87 -7.86 -6.63 3.15
C THR A 87 -7.94 -5.14 2.84
N ARG A 88 -8.95 -4.44 3.37
CA ARG A 88 -9.01 -2.96 3.30
C ARG A 88 -8.12 -2.35 4.36
N LEU A 89 -7.24 -1.44 3.94
CA LEU A 89 -6.42 -0.64 4.85
C LEU A 89 -7.00 0.76 5.09
N GLY A 90 -7.66 1.35 4.10
CA GLY A 90 -8.26 2.68 4.24
C GLY A 90 -8.91 3.20 2.97
N GLY A 91 -9.51 4.38 3.05
CA GLY A 91 -10.16 5.07 1.93
C GLY A 91 -11.68 5.22 2.07
N ASP A 92 -12.34 5.51 0.95
CA ASP A 92 -13.80 5.65 0.86
C ASP A 92 -14.47 4.28 0.90
N THR A 93 -15.47 4.10 1.76
CA THR A 93 -16.10 2.80 1.96
C THR A 93 -16.83 2.30 0.72
N ARG A 94 -17.53 3.16 -0.03
CA ARG A 94 -18.32 2.73 -1.21
C ARG A 94 -17.41 2.36 -2.37
N TRP A 95 -16.35 3.15 -2.60
CA TRP A 95 -15.35 2.81 -3.61
C TRP A 95 -14.61 1.53 -3.20
N CYS A 96 -14.16 1.43 -1.95
CA CYS A 96 -13.49 0.23 -1.48
C CYS A 96 -14.36 -1.02 -1.51
N ASP A 97 -15.64 -0.95 -1.17
CA ASP A 97 -16.55 -2.11 -1.28
C ASP A 97 -16.62 -2.60 -2.73
N ARG A 98 -16.73 -1.67 -3.69
CA ARG A 98 -16.78 -1.99 -5.12
C ARG A 98 -15.47 -2.61 -5.61
N VAL A 99 -14.36 -2.02 -5.21
CA VAL A 99 -13.02 -2.50 -5.57
C VAL A 99 -12.73 -3.86 -4.94
N MET A 100 -13.08 -4.07 -3.68
CA MET A 100 -12.91 -5.38 -3.03
C MET A 100 -13.77 -6.43 -3.71
N ALA A 101 -15.03 -6.13 -4.05
CA ALA A 101 -15.87 -7.05 -4.80
C ALA A 101 -15.22 -7.43 -6.14
N ALA A 102 -14.73 -6.45 -6.90
CA ALA A 102 -14.01 -6.67 -8.15
C ALA A 102 -12.73 -7.51 -7.95
N ALA A 103 -11.92 -7.19 -6.95
CA ALA A 103 -10.69 -7.93 -6.64
C ALA A 103 -10.99 -9.38 -6.23
N THR A 104 -12.02 -9.63 -5.41
CA THR A 104 -12.42 -11.00 -5.04
C THR A 104 -13.03 -11.78 -6.22
N GLN A 105 -13.57 -11.10 -7.22
CA GLN A 105 -14.05 -11.71 -8.46
C GLN A 105 -12.90 -12.09 -9.40
N LEU A 106 -11.72 -11.50 -9.24
CA LEU A 106 -10.51 -11.92 -9.94
C LEU A 106 -9.97 -13.20 -9.32
N HIS A 107 -10.41 -14.32 -9.86
CA HIS A 107 -9.96 -15.63 -9.40
C HIS A 107 -8.59 -16.01 -9.98
N GLN A 108 -8.18 -15.39 -11.10
CA GLN A 108 -6.97 -15.78 -11.82
C GLN A 108 -6.26 -14.56 -12.41
N LEU A 109 -5.06 -14.27 -11.89
CA LEU A 109 -4.12 -13.32 -12.46
C LEU A 109 -3.07 -14.07 -13.29
N PRO A 110 -2.37 -13.39 -14.23
CA PRO A 110 -1.22 -13.97 -14.89
C PRO A 110 -0.20 -14.44 -13.85
N PRO A 111 0.49 -15.58 -14.06
CA PRO A 111 1.43 -16.09 -13.07
C PRO A 111 2.54 -15.06 -12.79
N PRO A 112 2.78 -14.70 -11.51
CA PRO A 112 3.83 -13.75 -11.15
C PRO A 112 5.22 -14.32 -11.45
N PRO A 113 6.22 -13.46 -11.69
CA PRO A 113 7.61 -13.91 -11.76
C PRO A 113 8.05 -14.48 -10.40
N THR A 114 8.80 -15.57 -10.42
CA THR A 114 9.19 -16.33 -9.22
C THR A 114 9.89 -15.49 -8.15
N ALA A 115 10.66 -14.47 -8.54
CA ALA A 115 11.32 -13.54 -7.61
C ALA A 115 10.35 -12.61 -6.83
N MET A 116 9.05 -12.60 -7.17
CA MET A 116 8.04 -11.76 -6.54
C MET A 116 7.05 -12.54 -5.67
N VAL A 117 6.96 -13.85 -5.84
CA VAL A 117 6.01 -14.74 -5.13
C VAL A 117 6.09 -14.54 -3.62
N ASP A 118 7.29 -14.64 -3.04
CA ASP A 118 7.48 -14.51 -1.59
C ASP A 118 7.00 -13.15 -1.04
N ARG A 119 7.05 -12.10 -1.86
CA ARG A 119 6.64 -10.73 -1.49
C ARG A 119 5.15 -10.53 -1.65
N LEU A 120 4.57 -11.10 -2.70
CA LEU A 120 3.13 -11.13 -2.94
C LEU A 120 2.37 -11.94 -1.88
N GLN A 121 2.97 -13.04 -1.42
CA GLN A 121 2.45 -13.84 -0.29
C GLN A 121 2.53 -13.10 1.05
N GLN A 122 3.40 -12.09 1.15
CA GLN A 122 3.46 -11.19 2.32
C GLN A 122 2.51 -10.00 2.18
N GLY A 123 1.75 -9.91 1.09
CA GLY A 123 0.71 -8.92 0.87
C GLY A 123 1.24 -7.64 0.22
N LEU A 124 0.79 -7.40 -1.00
CA LEU A 124 1.01 -6.19 -1.78
C LEU A 124 -0.02 -5.13 -1.38
N VAL A 125 0.43 -3.92 -1.03
CA VAL A 125 -0.45 -2.77 -0.81
C VAL A 125 -0.59 -1.99 -2.11
N ILE A 126 -1.83 -1.76 -2.52
CA ILE A 126 -2.17 -0.97 -3.72
C ILE A 126 -3.18 0.12 -3.36
N ASP A 127 -2.94 1.31 -3.89
CA ASP A 127 -3.82 2.46 -3.82
C ASP A 127 -4.59 2.58 -5.14
N LEU A 128 -5.91 2.47 -5.07
CA LEU A 128 -6.80 2.48 -6.23
C LEU A 128 -7.57 3.79 -6.26
N ILE A 129 -7.28 4.59 -7.28
CA ILE A 129 -7.97 5.86 -7.56
C ILE A 129 -8.87 5.63 -8.79
N PRO A 130 -10.16 5.98 -8.76
CA PRO A 130 -11.05 5.91 -9.92
C PRO A 130 -10.46 6.64 -11.13
N LYS A 131 -10.47 5.97 -12.29
CA LYS A 131 -10.10 6.56 -13.58
C LYS A 131 -11.22 7.44 -14.13
#